data_AF-A0AB36TCW7-F1
#
_entry.id   AF-A0AB36TCW7-F1
#
_cell.length_a   1.000
_cell.length_b   1.000
_cell.length_c   1.000
_cell.angle_alpha   90.00
_cell.angle_beta   90.00
_cell.angle_gamma   90.00
#
_symmetry.space_group_name_H-M   'P 1'
#
loop_
_entity.id
_entity.type
_entity.pdbx_description
1 polymer ?
#
loop_
_entity_poly.entity_id
_entity_poly.type
_entity_poly.pdbx_seq_one_letter_code
_entity_poly.pdbx_strand_id
1 'polypeptide(L)'
;MSKLSLKIGTYFLILALCIETIAFVSFYKSISKMRITEETGALLEKGNRYRDKIVNRAKWNEYSKQKPNTERPKRPWYQEFTIEHAAEELIGSELIANTDTTIIITDKNGKIISTSEPVTKEMQKQLICKTKNIPQNGVIVEKNWKKSKFISTVSPLEITGFQGNLHMLLKTSFLENMLIKLMDQFLIISILTIILTTISVFVFSRVITEPLIKMKRATEKISKLNRPIQLGIKRNDELGSLAKTIEDLSSELTYMKKERNEFLASVAHELLTPLTYMKGYAKVAKRDSLTKEEREEYLQIIEDETDSVTGLVQDLFMLVQLEQHQFVIKKQTMLLQPFLERMVEKTKTTLTNKQMQLHVYCKNDLEVCIDERRMEQVMLNLLHNAYQHSPENTTITIRVLTEADYFTISVQDEGEGIPEEDIPHIFDRFYRVDKSRTRATGGKGIGLAVAKEIIELHNGSILVTSQLGVGTNFIIEIPFE
;
A
#
# COMPACT_ATOMS: atom_id res chain seq x y z
N MET A 1 -21.58 7.96 -2.92
CA MET A 1 -20.68 7.21 -2.01
C MET A 1 -20.89 5.72 -2.23
N SER A 2 -19.82 4.91 -2.33
CA SER A 2 -20.00 3.45 -2.49
C SER A 2 -20.59 2.86 -1.21
N LYS A 3 -21.46 1.84 -1.33
CA LYS A 3 -22.01 1.11 -0.18
C LYS A 3 -20.91 0.60 0.78
N LEU A 4 -19.68 0.40 0.30
CA LEU A 4 -18.56 -0.08 1.10
C LEU A 4 -17.92 1.03 1.95
N SER A 5 -17.69 2.21 1.37
CA SER A 5 -17.13 3.36 2.10
C SER A 5 -18.03 3.80 3.25
N LEU A 6 -19.35 3.80 3.01
CA LEU A 6 -20.33 4.12 4.03
C LEU A 6 -20.36 3.04 5.12
N LYS A 7 -20.32 1.76 4.76
CA LYS A 7 -20.29 0.64 5.72
C LYS A 7 -19.08 0.69 6.65
N ILE A 8 -17.88 0.90 6.11
CA ILE A 8 -16.65 0.97 6.91
C ILE A 8 -16.70 2.18 7.86
N GLY A 9 -17.11 3.34 7.34
CA GLY A 9 -17.29 4.54 8.16
C GLY A 9 -18.32 4.34 9.28
N THR A 10 -19.45 3.68 9.00
CA THR A 10 -20.46 3.37 10.02
C THR A 10 -19.96 2.40 11.07
N TYR A 11 -19.20 1.36 10.71
CA TYR A 11 -18.64 0.43 11.69
C TYR A 11 -17.62 1.11 12.61
N PHE A 12 -16.77 1.97 12.06
CA PHE A 12 -15.82 2.74 12.85
C PHE A 12 -16.54 3.70 13.81
N LEU A 13 -17.59 4.38 13.35
CA LEU A 13 -18.39 5.27 14.18
C LEU A 13 -19.12 4.52 15.31
N ILE A 14 -19.71 3.35 15.01
CA ILE A 14 -20.33 2.49 16.03
C ILE A 14 -19.29 2.03 17.06
N LEU A 15 -18.11 1.60 16.62
CA LEU A 15 -17.04 1.18 17.52
C LEU A 15 -16.57 2.33 18.42
N ALA A 16 -16.37 3.52 17.85
CA ALA A 16 -15.98 4.71 18.59
C ALA A 16 -17.02 5.08 19.66
N LEU A 17 -18.30 5.09 19.31
CA LEU A 17 -19.40 5.35 20.25
C LEU A 17 -19.45 4.31 21.38
N CYS A 18 -19.25 3.02 21.07
CA CYS A 18 -19.17 1.98 22.08
C CYS A 18 -18.01 2.21 23.06
N ILE A 19 -16.82 2.53 22.55
CA ILE A 19 -15.63 2.79 23.38
C ILE A 19 -15.86 4.02 24.26
N GLU A 20 -16.37 5.12 23.70
CA GLU A 20 -16.69 6.34 24.45
C GLU A 20 -17.71 6.07 25.56
N THR A 21 -18.76 5.30 25.27
CA THR A 21 -19.80 4.96 26.26
C THR A 21 -19.23 4.13 27.41
N ILE A 22 -18.40 3.12 27.09
CA ILE A 22 -17.74 2.28 28.12
C ILE A 22 -16.78 3.12 28.96
N ALA A 23 -15.97 3.98 28.33
CA ALA A 23 -15.05 4.86 29.01
C ALA A 23 -15.78 5.82 29.96
N PHE A 24 -16.86 6.45 29.48
CA PHE A 24 -17.69 7.35 30.28
C PHE A 24 -18.26 6.66 31.53
N VAL A 25 -18.89 5.50 31.36
CA VAL A 25 -19.48 4.75 32.49
C VAL A 25 -18.42 4.30 33.49
N SER A 26 -17.28 3.80 32.98
CA SER A 26 -16.16 3.38 33.82
C SER A 26 -15.58 4.55 34.63
N PHE A 27 -15.34 5.68 33.97
CA PHE A 27 -14.75 6.86 34.59
C PHE A 27 -15.68 7.49 35.61
N TYR A 28 -16.97 7.61 35.28
CA TYR A 28 -17.99 8.09 36.21
C TYR A 28 -18.04 7.24 37.48
N LYS A 29 -18.05 5.90 37.33
CA LYS A 29 -18.07 4.97 38.47
C LYS A 29 -16.78 5.05 39.30
N SER A 30 -15.63 5.20 38.65
CA SER A 30 -14.32 5.29 39.31
C SER A 30 -14.17 6.60 40.09
N ILE A 31 -14.39 7.75 39.44
CA ILE A 31 -14.26 9.08 40.05
C ILE A 31 -15.25 9.25 41.19
N SER A 32 -16.51 8.88 40.99
CA SER A 32 -17.51 9.00 42.06
C SER A 32 -17.06 8.21 43.29
N LYS A 33 -16.69 6.93 43.12
CA LYS A 33 -16.22 6.08 44.23
C LYS A 33 -14.97 6.65 44.90
N MET A 34 -13.98 7.08 44.13
CA MET A 34 -12.73 7.65 44.64
C MET A 34 -13.02 8.90 45.47
N ARG A 35 -13.75 9.85 44.89
CA ARG A 35 -14.05 11.13 45.52
C ARG A 35 -14.90 10.98 46.79
N ILE A 36 -15.88 10.08 46.79
CA ILE A 36 -16.65 9.77 48.01
C ILE A 36 -15.72 9.22 49.10
N THR A 37 -14.81 8.32 48.73
CA THR A 37 -13.88 7.71 49.69
C THR A 37 -12.95 8.76 50.28
N GLU A 38 -12.40 9.66 49.44
CA GLU A 38 -11.57 10.79 49.88
C GLU A 38 -12.32 11.73 50.83
N GLU A 39 -13.51 12.19 50.45
CA GLU A 39 -14.31 13.12 51.27
C GLU A 39 -14.76 12.47 52.59
N THR A 40 -15.15 11.18 52.58
CA THR A 40 -15.48 10.44 53.81
C THR A 40 -14.28 10.24 54.73
N GLY A 41 -13.10 9.97 54.16
CA GLY A 41 -11.85 9.83 54.90
C GLY A 41 -11.38 11.16 55.50
N ALA A 42 -11.40 12.23 54.70
CA ALA A 42 -11.08 13.58 55.14
C ALA A 42 -12.02 14.04 56.27
N LEU A 43 -13.31 13.69 56.21
CA LEU A 43 -14.27 13.97 57.27
C LEU A 43 -13.90 13.26 58.58
N LEU A 44 -13.48 12.00 58.52
CA LEU A 44 -13.04 11.23 59.69
C LEU A 44 -11.75 11.81 60.29
N GLU A 45 -10.74 12.11 59.46
CA GLU A 45 -9.49 12.73 59.91
C GLU A 45 -9.74 14.10 60.55
N LYS A 46 -10.65 14.87 59.99
CA LYS A 46 -11.08 16.16 60.53
C LYS A 46 -11.76 15.99 61.90
N GLY A 47 -12.64 15.00 62.04
CA GLY A 47 -13.26 14.63 63.33
C GLY A 47 -12.23 14.22 64.38
N ASN A 48 -11.28 13.36 64.02
CA ASN A 48 -10.17 12.92 64.87
C ASN A 48 -9.32 14.11 65.36
N ARG A 49 -8.93 15.01 64.46
CA ARG A 49 -8.20 16.24 64.81
C ARG A 49 -8.97 17.11 65.80
N TYR A 50 -10.29 17.22 65.66
CA TYR A 50 -11.12 18.02 66.58
C TYR A 50 -11.26 17.38 67.94
N ARG A 51 -11.45 16.07 68.00
CA ARG A 51 -11.31 15.32 69.25
C ARG A 51 -9.96 15.61 69.90
N ASP A 52 -8.84 15.48 69.18
CA ASP A 52 -7.51 15.65 69.76
C ASP A 52 -7.27 17.06 70.29
N LYS A 53 -7.77 18.09 69.59
CA LYS A 53 -7.76 19.48 70.10
C LYS A 53 -8.50 19.62 71.42
N ILE A 54 -9.71 19.05 71.53
CA ILE A 54 -10.53 19.10 72.76
C ILE A 54 -9.83 18.33 73.89
N VAL A 55 -9.36 17.11 73.64
CA VAL A 55 -8.67 16.27 74.63
C VAL A 55 -7.38 16.92 75.12
N ASN A 56 -6.55 17.47 74.22
CA ASN A 56 -5.31 18.14 74.59
C ASN A 56 -5.57 19.41 75.41
N ARG A 57 -6.62 20.17 75.08
CA ARG A 57 -7.04 21.33 75.87
C ARG A 57 -7.51 20.93 77.27
N ALA A 58 -8.25 19.82 77.39
CA ALA A 58 -8.67 19.28 78.68
C ALA A 58 -7.48 18.86 79.54
N LYS A 59 -6.54 18.10 78.98
CA LYS A 59 -5.29 17.69 79.65
C LYS A 59 -4.45 18.88 80.11
N TRP A 60 -4.34 19.91 79.27
CA TRP A 60 -3.60 21.13 79.62
C TRP A 60 -4.27 21.90 80.78
N ASN A 61 -5.60 21.94 80.82
CA ASN A 61 -6.33 22.54 81.93
C ASN A 61 -6.08 21.77 83.24
N GLU A 62 -6.14 20.44 83.24
CA GLU A 62 -5.82 19.63 84.43
C GLU A 62 -4.38 19.81 84.90
N TYR A 63 -3.42 19.79 83.97
CA TYR A 63 -2.02 20.05 84.26
C TYR A 63 -1.81 21.44 84.88
N SER A 64 -2.50 22.47 84.35
CA SER A 64 -2.44 23.84 84.89
C SER A 64 -3.03 23.95 86.30
N LYS A 65 -4.01 23.12 86.66
CA LYS A 65 -4.60 23.05 88.01
C LYS A 65 -3.63 22.46 89.04
N GLN A 66 -2.73 21.56 88.63
CA GLN A 66 -1.75 20.88 89.50
C GLN A 66 -0.49 21.72 89.82
N LYS A 67 -0.23 22.83 89.10
CA LYS A 67 0.91 23.72 89.40
C LYS A 67 0.65 24.62 90.63
N PRO A 68 1.68 24.88 91.49
CA PRO A 68 1.58 25.82 92.59
C PRO A 68 1.24 27.24 92.10
N ASN A 69 0.50 27.99 92.91
CA ASN A 69 -0.15 29.26 92.51
C ASN A 69 0.83 30.34 91.98
N THR A 70 2.12 30.21 92.30
CA THR A 70 3.21 31.11 91.88
C THR A 70 3.70 30.90 90.44
N GLU A 71 3.43 29.74 89.81
CA GLU A 71 3.86 29.41 88.43
C GLU A 71 2.71 29.30 87.42
N ARG A 72 1.48 29.62 87.83
CA ARG A 72 0.35 29.63 86.89
C ARG A 72 0.53 30.77 85.88
N PRO A 73 0.42 30.51 84.57
CA PRO A 73 0.51 31.59 83.58
C PRO A 73 -0.60 32.62 83.83
N LYS A 74 -0.23 33.84 84.20
CA LYS A 74 -1.16 34.98 84.31
C LYS A 74 -1.52 35.48 82.90
N ARG A 75 -2.36 34.74 82.17
CA ARG A 75 -3.08 35.27 81.00
C ARG A 75 -4.53 35.61 81.42
N PRO A 76 -5.13 36.74 80.99
CA PRO A 76 -6.36 37.26 81.60
C PRO A 76 -7.65 36.54 81.17
N TRP A 77 -7.58 35.51 80.32
CA TRP A 77 -8.74 34.91 79.65
C TRP A 77 -8.63 33.38 79.58
N TYR A 78 -8.73 32.69 80.71
CA TYR A 78 -9.03 31.25 80.69
C TYR A 78 -10.24 31.01 81.60
N GLN A 79 -11.43 30.91 81.01
CA GLN A 79 -12.58 30.31 81.68
C GLN A 79 -12.22 28.86 82.05
N GLU A 80 -12.75 28.35 83.16
CA GLU A 80 -12.59 26.94 83.50
C GLU A 80 -13.09 26.07 82.34
N PHE A 81 -12.29 25.09 81.92
CA PHE A 81 -12.69 24.17 80.86
C PHE A 81 -13.99 23.44 81.25
N THR A 82 -15.05 23.72 80.52
CA THR A 82 -16.22 22.87 80.40
C THR A 82 -16.27 22.33 78.98
N ILE A 83 -16.82 21.13 78.81
CA ILE A 83 -16.91 20.50 77.49
C ILE A 83 -17.86 21.28 76.60
N GLU A 84 -18.90 21.86 77.19
CA GLU A 84 -19.84 22.78 76.56
C GLU A 84 -19.11 23.98 75.97
N HIS A 85 -18.23 24.63 76.72
CA HIS A 85 -17.49 25.80 76.25
C HIS A 85 -16.42 25.45 75.20
N ALA A 86 -15.68 24.36 75.41
CA ALA A 86 -14.69 23.89 74.44
C ALA A 86 -15.33 23.43 73.13
N ALA A 87 -16.53 22.83 73.23
CA ALA A 87 -17.36 22.50 72.08
C ALA A 87 -17.84 23.76 71.37
N GLU A 88 -18.40 24.73 72.08
CA GLU A 88 -18.90 26.00 71.51
C GLU A 88 -17.80 26.80 70.82
N GLU A 89 -16.60 26.86 71.38
CA GLU A 89 -15.48 27.57 70.75
C GLU A 89 -15.00 26.87 69.47
N LEU A 90 -14.90 25.54 69.50
CA LEU A 90 -14.52 24.75 68.33
C LEU A 90 -15.59 24.88 67.23
N ILE A 91 -16.85 24.75 67.60
CA ILE A 91 -18.02 24.93 66.73
C ILE A 91 -18.05 26.34 66.14
N GLY A 92 -17.85 27.37 66.97
CA GLY A 92 -17.85 28.77 66.54
C GLY A 92 -16.73 29.09 65.54
N SER A 93 -15.54 28.51 65.75
CA SER A 93 -14.43 28.63 64.80
C SER A 93 -14.69 27.89 63.47
N GLU A 94 -15.47 26.81 63.51
CA GLU A 94 -15.75 25.96 62.36
C GLU A 94 -16.94 26.46 61.52
N LEU A 95 -17.97 27.01 62.16
CA LEU A 95 -19.17 27.54 61.51
C LEU A 95 -18.82 28.63 60.48
N ILE A 96 -17.71 29.33 60.71
CA ILE A 96 -17.17 30.38 59.85
C ILE A 96 -16.40 29.79 58.65
N ALA A 97 -15.88 28.56 58.78
CA ALA A 97 -14.99 27.94 57.80
C ALA A 97 -15.67 26.90 56.87
N ASN A 98 -16.75 26.24 57.29
CA ASN A 98 -17.37 25.18 56.51
C ASN A 98 -18.88 24.99 56.78
N THR A 99 -19.73 25.35 55.82
CA THR A 99 -21.21 25.33 55.94
C THR A 99 -21.84 23.96 55.68
N ASP A 100 -21.08 23.01 55.14
CA ASP A 100 -21.59 21.69 54.72
C ASP A 100 -21.34 20.60 55.76
N THR A 101 -20.60 20.91 56.82
CA THR A 101 -20.26 19.99 57.93
C THR A 101 -20.96 20.40 59.21
N THR A 102 -21.69 19.49 59.82
CA THR A 102 -22.30 19.67 61.14
C THR A 102 -21.55 18.86 62.19
N ILE A 103 -21.20 19.48 63.32
CA ILE A 103 -20.53 18.86 64.46
C ILE A 103 -21.55 18.63 65.56
N ILE A 104 -21.60 17.43 66.13
CA ILE A 104 -22.47 17.08 67.26
C ILE A 104 -21.66 16.35 68.30
N ILE A 105 -21.69 16.81 69.55
CA ILE A 105 -21.05 16.15 70.68
C ILE A 105 -22.14 15.54 71.57
N THR A 106 -21.98 14.25 71.88
CA THR A 106 -22.92 13.48 72.69
C THR A 106 -22.25 12.85 73.90
N ASP A 107 -22.95 12.72 75.02
CA ASP A 107 -22.54 11.91 76.17
C ASP A 107 -22.59 10.39 75.87
N LYS A 108 -22.08 9.53 76.76
CA LYS A 108 -22.12 8.05 76.67
C LYS A 108 -23.52 7.48 76.42
N ASN A 109 -24.56 8.21 76.85
CA ASN A 109 -25.97 7.83 76.69
C ASN A 109 -26.58 8.36 75.37
N GLY A 110 -25.79 9.03 74.51
CA GLY A 110 -26.28 9.64 73.28
C GLY A 110 -27.02 10.96 73.47
N LYS A 111 -26.99 11.55 74.67
CA LYS A 111 -27.57 12.88 74.93
C LYS A 111 -26.69 13.95 74.29
N ILE A 112 -27.28 14.81 73.46
CA ILE A 112 -26.57 15.91 72.79
C ILE A 112 -26.16 16.96 73.83
N ILE A 113 -24.89 17.34 73.82
CA ILE A 113 -24.29 18.34 74.71
C ILE A 113 -24.12 19.65 73.97
N SER A 114 -23.60 19.58 72.75
CA SER A 114 -23.37 20.74 71.90
C SER A 114 -23.49 20.34 70.44
N THR A 115 -23.95 21.27 69.60
CA THR A 115 -24.20 21.06 68.17
C THR A 115 -23.93 22.34 67.41
N SER A 116 -23.37 22.23 66.21
CA SER A 116 -23.09 23.39 65.36
C SER A 116 -24.30 23.93 64.61
N GLU A 117 -25.29 23.07 64.34
CA GLU A 117 -26.57 23.46 63.74
C GLU A 117 -27.73 22.78 64.50
N PRO A 118 -28.97 23.29 64.41
CA PRO A 118 -30.14 22.65 64.99
C PRO A 118 -30.27 21.19 64.50
N VAL A 119 -30.35 20.24 65.44
CA VAL A 119 -30.39 18.81 65.10
C VAL A 119 -31.72 18.46 64.45
N THR A 120 -31.67 18.03 63.19
CA THR A 120 -32.85 17.53 62.46
C THR A 120 -33.19 16.09 62.83
N LYS A 121 -34.42 15.65 62.54
CA LYS A 121 -34.88 14.27 62.81
C LYS A 121 -34.00 13.22 62.12
N GLU A 122 -33.48 13.54 60.94
CA GLU A 122 -32.60 12.69 60.15
C GLU A 122 -31.21 12.55 60.78
N MET A 123 -30.66 13.64 61.32
CA MET A 123 -29.39 13.60 62.06
C MET A 123 -29.53 12.77 63.34
N GLN A 124 -30.64 12.96 64.07
CA GLN A 124 -30.93 12.18 65.28
C GLN A 124 -31.04 10.67 64.99
N LYS A 125 -31.63 10.28 63.85
CA LYS A 125 -31.70 8.89 63.41
C LYS A 125 -30.33 8.25 63.19
N GLN A 126 -29.35 9.02 62.74
CA GLN A 126 -27.98 8.55 62.52
C GLN A 126 -27.16 8.49 63.82
N LEU A 127 -27.46 9.34 64.80
CA LEU A 127 -26.82 9.31 66.13
C LEU A 127 -27.24 8.09 66.97
N ILE A 128 -28.44 7.53 66.73
CA ILE A 128 -28.99 6.37 67.46
C ILE A 128 -28.34 5.03 67.02
N CYS A 129 -27.46 5.05 66.01
CA CYS A 129 -26.79 3.83 65.55
C CYS A 129 -25.75 3.36 66.59
N LYS A 130 -26.05 2.24 67.27
CA LYS A 130 -25.25 1.67 68.36
C LYS A 130 -23.91 1.10 67.86
N THR A 131 -22.90 1.93 67.68
CA THR A 131 -21.51 1.48 67.61
C THR A 131 -21.06 1.14 69.04
N LYS A 132 -21.21 -0.13 69.45
CA LYS A 132 -20.94 -0.56 70.84
C LYS A 132 -19.47 -0.44 71.27
N ASN A 133 -18.54 -0.32 70.33
CA ASN A 133 -17.13 -0.10 70.61
C ASN A 133 -16.51 0.76 69.50
N ILE A 134 -16.11 1.99 69.81
CA ILE A 134 -15.55 2.93 68.84
C ILE A 134 -14.03 2.95 69.05
N PRO A 135 -13.22 2.50 68.07
CA PRO A 135 -11.76 2.59 68.15
C PRO A 135 -11.28 4.03 68.32
N GLN A 136 -10.09 4.18 68.90
CA GLN A 136 -9.51 5.49 69.19
C GLN A 136 -9.36 6.37 67.94
N ASN A 137 -9.19 5.78 66.75
CA ASN A 137 -9.09 6.50 65.47
C ASN A 137 -10.46 6.82 64.81
N GLY A 138 -11.56 6.64 65.54
CA GLY A 138 -12.92 6.88 65.04
C GLY A 138 -13.37 5.89 63.96
N VAL A 139 -14.63 6.01 63.55
CA VAL A 139 -15.27 5.13 62.55
C VAL A 139 -16.20 5.93 61.64
N ILE A 140 -16.28 5.53 60.38
CA ILE A 140 -17.32 5.99 59.44
C ILE A 140 -18.61 5.21 59.74
N VAL A 141 -19.64 5.90 60.23
CA VAL A 141 -20.92 5.31 60.65
C VAL A 141 -21.86 5.13 59.45
N GLU A 142 -21.93 6.12 58.57
CA GLU A 142 -22.71 6.06 57.33
C GLU A 142 -21.88 6.62 56.18
N LYS A 143 -21.72 5.82 55.12
CA LYS A 143 -21.02 6.22 53.89
C LYS A 143 -21.93 6.29 52.66
N ASN A 144 -23.17 5.82 52.79
CA ASN A 144 -24.09 5.67 51.68
C ASN A 144 -24.81 6.98 51.37
N TRP A 145 -24.12 7.85 50.62
CA TRP A 145 -24.64 9.14 50.20
C TRP A 145 -25.94 9.07 49.38
N LYS A 146 -26.23 7.93 48.72
CA LYS A 146 -27.46 7.75 47.92
C LYS A 146 -28.71 7.46 48.77
N LYS A 147 -28.53 6.94 49.98
CA LYS A 147 -29.64 6.51 50.86
C LYS A 147 -29.84 7.42 52.06
N SER A 148 -28.80 8.16 52.45
CA SER A 148 -28.78 8.99 53.65
C SER A 148 -28.51 10.44 53.27
N LYS A 149 -29.16 11.39 53.93
CA LYS A 149 -28.95 12.83 53.68
C LYS A 149 -27.60 13.35 54.21
N PHE A 150 -26.93 12.56 55.05
CA PHE A 150 -25.65 12.90 55.63
C PHE A 150 -24.74 11.68 55.63
N ILE A 151 -23.45 11.92 55.39
CA ILE A 151 -22.37 10.99 55.72
C ILE A 151 -21.93 11.31 57.13
N SER A 152 -21.83 10.30 57.98
CA SER A 152 -21.48 10.51 59.39
C SER A 152 -20.25 9.74 59.80
N THR A 153 -19.42 10.39 60.62
CA THR A 153 -18.27 9.77 61.29
C THR A 153 -18.37 10.02 62.78
N VAL A 154 -17.81 9.11 63.58
CA VAL A 154 -17.80 9.20 65.03
C VAL A 154 -16.37 9.02 65.55
N SER A 155 -15.96 9.91 66.45
CA SER A 155 -14.68 9.87 67.16
C SER A 155 -14.94 9.81 68.67
N PRO A 156 -14.34 8.87 69.41
CA PRO A 156 -14.60 8.75 70.84
C PRO A 156 -13.95 9.92 71.59
N LEU A 157 -14.68 10.55 72.50
CA LEU A 157 -14.21 11.68 73.30
C LEU A 157 -14.09 11.23 74.76
N GLU A 158 -12.89 10.85 75.16
CA GLU A 158 -12.57 10.41 76.52
C GLU A 158 -11.74 11.48 77.23
N ILE A 159 -12.38 12.12 78.20
CA ILE A 159 -11.78 13.15 79.05
C ILE A 159 -12.00 12.73 80.50
N THR A 160 -11.11 13.14 81.40
CA THR A 160 -11.32 12.94 82.83
C THR A 160 -12.67 13.52 83.29
N GLY A 161 -13.55 12.64 83.79
CA GLY A 161 -14.91 13.00 84.21
C GLY A 161 -15.96 13.04 83.10
N PHE A 162 -15.60 12.80 81.83
CA PHE A 162 -16.54 12.75 80.72
C PHE A 162 -16.20 11.70 79.68
N GLN A 163 -17.19 10.88 79.33
CA GLN A 163 -17.10 9.90 78.26
C GLN A 163 -18.20 10.17 77.27
N GLY A 164 -17.85 10.51 76.04
CA GLY A 164 -18.81 10.84 74.99
C GLY A 164 -18.26 10.58 73.60
N ASN A 165 -18.94 11.11 72.60
CA ASN A 165 -18.59 10.95 71.19
C ASN A 165 -18.72 12.28 70.45
N LEU A 166 -17.78 12.54 69.55
CA LEU A 166 -17.83 13.63 68.59
C LEU A 166 -18.25 13.07 67.23
N HIS A 167 -19.40 13.53 66.73
CA HIS A 167 -19.95 13.15 65.44
C HIS A 167 -19.73 14.27 64.44
N MET A 168 -19.22 13.93 63.26
CA MET A 168 -19.12 14.83 62.12
C MET A 168 -20.10 14.36 61.05
N LEU A 169 -20.99 15.24 60.60
CA LEU A 169 -21.97 14.97 59.56
C LEU A 169 -21.70 15.86 58.35
N LEU A 170 -21.52 15.28 57.17
CA LEU A 170 -21.38 16.00 55.90
C LEU A 170 -22.67 15.89 55.10
N LYS A 171 -23.24 17.03 54.68
CA LYS A 171 -24.45 17.09 53.84
C LYS A 171 -24.19 16.40 52.50
N THR A 172 -25.02 15.43 52.12
CA THR A 172 -24.83 14.70 50.85
C THR A 172 -25.15 15.55 49.63
N SER A 173 -25.94 16.63 49.79
CA SER A 173 -26.20 17.63 48.75
C SER A 173 -24.93 18.29 48.22
N PHE A 174 -23.89 18.43 49.05
CA PHE A 174 -22.57 18.90 48.62
C PHE A 174 -21.95 17.93 47.59
N LEU A 175 -21.97 16.63 47.90
CA LEU A 175 -21.45 15.59 47.01
C LEU A 175 -22.29 15.48 45.73
N GLU A 176 -23.61 15.57 45.83
CA GLU A 176 -24.51 15.58 44.67
C GLU A 176 -24.19 16.73 43.72
N ASN A 177 -24.11 17.96 44.24
CA ASN A 177 -23.80 19.15 43.43
C ASN A 177 -22.42 19.07 42.78
N MET A 178 -21.42 18.56 43.49
CA MET A 178 -20.08 18.34 42.96
C MET A 178 -20.10 17.28 41.84
N LEU A 179 -20.80 16.16 42.03
CA LEU A 179 -20.92 15.11 41.01
C LEU A 179 -21.69 15.59 39.77
N ILE A 180 -22.73 16.42 39.93
CA ILE A 180 -23.47 17.03 38.82
C ILE A 180 -22.54 17.92 38.00
N LYS A 181 -21.76 18.81 38.63
CA LYS A 181 -20.80 19.67 37.92
C LYS A 181 -19.76 18.86 37.14
N LEU A 182 -19.26 17.76 37.71
CA LEU A 182 -18.35 16.86 37.01
C LEU A 182 -19.04 16.20 35.81
N MET A 183 -20.29 15.76 35.97
CA MET A 183 -21.08 15.13 34.92
C MET A 183 -21.34 16.08 33.74
N ASP A 184 -21.63 17.35 34.00
CA ASP A 184 -21.81 18.37 32.97
C ASP A 184 -20.52 18.59 32.15
N GLN A 185 -19.37 18.65 32.82
CA GLN A 185 -18.07 18.75 32.15
C GLN A 185 -17.79 17.53 31.25
N PHE A 186 -18.10 16.32 31.73
CA PHE A 186 -17.95 15.12 30.90
C PHE A 186 -18.88 15.11 29.70
N LEU A 187 -20.13 15.55 29.88
CA LEU A 187 -21.11 15.58 28.79
C LEU A 187 -20.63 16.50 27.66
N ILE A 188 -20.08 17.67 27.99
CA ILE A 188 -19.50 18.59 26.99
C ILE A 188 -18.34 17.93 26.24
N ILE A 189 -17.43 17.25 26.95
CA ILE A 189 -16.29 16.56 26.33
C ILE A 189 -16.80 15.44 25.40
N SER A 190 -17.77 14.63 25.84
CA SER A 190 -18.35 13.56 25.03
C SER A 190 -19.03 14.08 23.76
N ILE A 191 -19.76 15.19 23.82
CA ILE A 191 -20.34 15.79 22.61
C ILE A 191 -19.22 16.24 21.64
N LEU A 192 -18.17 16.88 22.17
CA LEU A 192 -17.06 17.36 21.35
C LEU A 192 -16.30 16.20 20.68
N THR A 193 -16.10 15.07 21.37
CA THR A 193 -15.45 13.89 20.78
C THR A 193 -16.33 13.23 19.72
N ILE A 194 -17.65 13.15 19.90
CA ILE A 194 -18.59 12.64 18.88
C ILE A 194 -18.55 13.50 17.62
N ILE A 195 -18.51 14.82 17.76
CA ILE A 195 -18.40 15.74 16.62
C ILE A 195 -17.07 15.52 15.88
N LEU A 196 -15.96 15.48 16.63
CA LEU A 196 -14.62 15.29 16.06
C LEU A 196 -14.47 13.93 15.34
N THR A 197 -15.00 12.86 15.92
CA THR A 197 -14.98 11.51 15.31
C THR A 197 -15.82 11.46 14.03
N THR A 198 -16.99 12.09 14.02
CA THR A 198 -17.86 12.18 12.83
C THR A 198 -17.15 12.93 11.69
N ILE A 199 -16.52 14.06 11.99
CA ILE A 199 -15.72 14.82 11.01
C ILE A 199 -14.56 13.98 10.49
N SER A 200 -13.83 13.30 11.39
CA SER A 200 -12.68 12.46 11.02
C SER A 200 -13.08 11.34 10.06
N VAL A 201 -14.20 10.63 10.33
CA VAL A 201 -14.73 9.59 9.44
C VAL A 201 -15.05 10.14 8.05
N PHE A 202 -15.67 11.32 7.98
CA PHE A 202 -15.98 11.97 6.71
C PHE A 202 -14.72 12.32 5.92
N VAL A 203 -13.70 12.88 6.59
CA VAL A 203 -12.40 13.21 5.99
C VAL A 203 -11.72 11.94 5.47
N PHE A 204 -11.57 10.90 6.29
CA PHE A 204 -10.94 9.64 5.87
C PHE A 204 -11.66 8.98 4.69
N SER A 205 -13.00 9.02 4.67
CA SER A 205 -13.81 8.49 3.57
C SER A 205 -13.49 9.17 2.23
N ARG A 206 -13.35 10.51 2.22
CA ARG A 206 -13.01 11.27 1.01
C ARG A 206 -11.54 11.18 0.63
N VAL A 207 -10.64 11.24 1.62
CA VAL A 207 -9.21 11.35 1.38
C VAL A 207 -8.57 10.01 1.02
N ILE A 208 -9.05 8.90 1.58
CA ILE A 208 -8.43 7.57 1.42
C ILE A 208 -9.38 6.60 0.72
N THR A 209 -10.58 6.40 1.26
CA THR A 209 -11.45 5.30 0.84
C THR A 209 -11.98 5.48 -0.59
N GLU A 210 -12.41 6.68 -0.96
CA GLU A 210 -12.95 6.93 -2.31
C GLU A 210 -11.90 6.73 -3.43
N PRO A 211 -10.67 7.30 -3.36
CA PRO A 211 -9.60 7.01 -4.31
C PRO A 211 -9.30 5.51 -4.46
N LEU A 212 -9.20 4.77 -3.35
CA LEU A 212 -8.93 3.32 -3.38
C LEU A 212 -10.03 2.53 -4.10
N ILE A 213 -11.30 2.91 -3.92
CA ILE A 213 -12.40 2.26 -4.64
C ILE A 213 -12.34 2.58 -6.14
N LYS A 214 -11.95 3.80 -6.52
CA LYS A 214 -11.77 4.17 -7.93
C LYS A 214 -10.66 3.35 -8.56
N MET A 215 -9.50 3.26 -7.90
CA MET A 215 -8.37 2.42 -8.33
C MET A 215 -8.80 0.96 -8.49
N LYS A 216 -9.42 0.35 -7.46
CA LYS A 216 -9.92 -1.03 -7.51
C LYS A 216 -10.79 -1.27 -8.75
N ARG A 217 -11.77 -0.41 -8.99
CA ARG A 217 -12.70 -0.56 -10.12
C ARG A 217 -12.01 -0.38 -11.47
N ALA A 218 -11.00 0.48 -11.55
CA ALA A 218 -10.24 0.68 -12.76
C ALA A 218 -9.36 -0.54 -13.05
N THR A 219 -8.66 -1.05 -12.03
CA THR A 219 -7.86 -2.28 -12.12
C THR A 219 -8.71 -3.50 -12.46
N GLU A 220 -9.91 -3.67 -11.90
CA GLU A 220 -10.83 -4.78 -12.28
C GLU A 220 -11.27 -4.73 -13.76
N LYS A 221 -11.25 -3.54 -14.37
CA LYS A 221 -11.63 -3.34 -15.76
C LYS A 221 -10.45 -3.35 -16.73
N ILE A 222 -9.21 -3.29 -16.23
CA ILE A 222 -7.99 -3.16 -17.05
C ILE A 222 -7.88 -4.28 -18.10
N SER A 223 -8.24 -5.51 -17.72
CA SER A 223 -8.15 -6.68 -18.61
C SER A 223 -9.15 -6.66 -19.77
N LYS A 224 -10.26 -5.93 -19.62
CA LYS A 224 -11.34 -5.86 -20.61
C LYS A 224 -11.19 -4.69 -21.56
N LEU A 225 -10.37 -3.70 -21.22
CA LEU A 225 -10.17 -2.51 -22.03
C LEU A 225 -9.06 -2.74 -23.07
N ASN A 226 -9.17 -2.03 -24.20
CA ASN A 226 -8.13 -1.93 -25.24
C ASN A 226 -7.51 -0.52 -25.25
N ARG A 227 -7.63 0.21 -24.15
CA ARG A 227 -7.16 1.59 -24.01
C ARG A 227 -6.57 1.77 -22.61
N PRO A 228 -5.52 2.60 -22.46
CA PRO A 228 -4.97 2.92 -21.15
C PRO A 228 -6.04 3.59 -20.28
N ILE A 229 -6.07 3.22 -19.00
CA ILE A 229 -6.94 3.87 -18.02
C ILE A 229 -6.30 5.18 -17.53
N GLN A 230 -7.16 6.15 -17.22
CA GLN A 230 -6.77 7.37 -16.51
C GLN A 230 -7.62 7.47 -15.24
N LEU A 231 -6.95 7.50 -14.09
CA LEU A 231 -7.56 7.63 -12.77
C LEU A 231 -7.80 9.10 -12.42
N GLY A 232 -7.00 10.02 -12.97
CA GLY A 232 -7.13 11.46 -12.72
C GLY A 232 -6.85 11.86 -11.28
N ILE A 233 -6.09 11.05 -10.54
CA ILE A 233 -5.75 11.25 -9.13
C ILE A 233 -4.47 12.11 -9.08
N LYS A 234 -4.65 13.43 -9.00
CA LYS A 234 -3.54 14.39 -8.86
C LYS A 234 -3.19 14.58 -7.39
N ARG A 235 -2.43 13.63 -6.82
CA ARG A 235 -1.93 13.68 -5.44
C ARG A 235 -0.41 13.49 -5.43
N ASN A 236 0.25 14.12 -4.47
CA ASN A 236 1.70 14.02 -4.27
C ASN A 236 2.04 13.16 -3.05
N ASP A 237 1.26 12.10 -2.82
CA ASP A 237 1.41 11.15 -1.72
C ASP A 237 1.51 9.71 -2.25
N GLU A 238 1.56 8.71 -1.37
CA GLU A 238 1.67 7.30 -1.72
C GLU A 238 0.49 6.82 -2.56
N LEU A 239 -0.71 7.37 -2.34
CA LEU A 239 -1.89 7.08 -3.16
C LEU A 239 -1.77 7.66 -4.57
N GLY A 240 -1.22 8.87 -4.70
CA GLY A 240 -0.89 9.46 -6.00
C GLY A 240 0.16 8.65 -6.77
N SER A 241 1.23 8.23 -6.08
CA SER A 241 2.25 7.36 -6.67
C SER A 241 1.65 6.03 -7.15
N LEU A 242 0.82 5.39 -6.32
CA LEU A 242 0.14 4.15 -6.69
C LEU A 242 -0.80 4.33 -7.89
N ALA A 243 -1.54 5.46 -7.95
CA ALA A 243 -2.37 5.77 -9.11
C ALA A 243 -1.53 5.83 -10.39
N LYS A 244 -0.40 6.53 -10.34
CA LYS A 244 0.51 6.66 -11.49
C LYS A 244 1.06 5.30 -11.93
N THR A 245 1.54 4.48 -10.99
CA THR A 245 2.02 3.12 -11.31
C THR A 245 0.94 2.26 -11.97
N ILE A 246 -0.32 2.37 -11.54
CA ILE A 246 -1.44 1.66 -12.17
C ILE A 246 -1.72 2.19 -13.59
N GLU A 247 -1.62 3.50 -13.82
CA GLU A 247 -1.76 4.11 -15.15
C GLU A 247 -0.63 3.67 -16.08
N ASP A 248 0.62 3.68 -15.61
CA ASP A 248 1.81 3.24 -16.37
C ASP A 248 1.67 1.76 -16.78
N LEU A 249 1.35 0.88 -15.82
CA LEU A 249 1.09 -0.54 -16.08
C LEU A 249 -0.05 -0.74 -17.10
N SER A 250 -1.12 0.05 -16.99
CA SER A 250 -2.22 -0.02 -17.96
C SER A 250 -1.80 0.40 -19.35
N SER A 251 -0.89 1.36 -19.48
CA SER A 251 -0.38 1.79 -20.77
C SER A 251 0.48 0.71 -21.40
N GLU A 252 1.40 0.12 -20.64
CA GLU A 252 2.27 -0.95 -21.10
C GLU A 252 1.46 -2.20 -21.51
N LEU A 253 0.50 -2.62 -20.69
CA LEU A 253 -0.39 -3.74 -21.03
C LEU A 253 -1.20 -3.47 -22.31
N THR A 254 -1.68 -2.24 -22.50
CA THR A 254 -2.42 -1.89 -23.71
C THR A 254 -1.51 -1.91 -24.93
N TYR A 255 -0.29 -1.38 -24.80
CA TYR A 255 0.72 -1.39 -25.85
C TYR A 255 1.07 -2.83 -26.27
N MET A 256 1.42 -3.70 -25.31
CA MET A 256 1.70 -5.11 -25.60
C MET A 256 0.52 -5.83 -26.28
N LYS A 257 -0.72 -5.55 -25.84
CA LYS A 257 -1.90 -6.14 -26.47
C LYS A 257 -2.09 -5.65 -27.92
N LYS A 258 -1.78 -4.39 -28.19
CA LYS A 258 -1.82 -3.80 -29.52
C LYS A 258 -0.78 -4.47 -30.43
N GLU A 259 0.49 -4.47 -30.01
CA GLU A 259 1.61 -5.12 -30.73
C GLU A 259 1.29 -6.58 -31.05
N ARG A 260 0.81 -7.34 -30.05
CA ARG A 260 0.40 -8.74 -30.25
C ARG A 260 -0.70 -8.89 -31.29
N ASN A 261 -1.71 -8.02 -31.27
CA ASN A 261 -2.82 -8.10 -32.22
C ASN A 261 -2.38 -7.70 -33.64
N GLU A 262 -1.51 -6.69 -33.77
CA GLU A 262 -0.92 -6.29 -35.05
C GLU A 262 -0.05 -7.42 -35.62
N PHE A 263 0.78 -8.04 -34.79
CA PHE A 263 1.54 -9.23 -35.14
C PHE A 263 0.65 -10.38 -35.65
N LEU A 264 -0.41 -10.74 -34.91
CA LEU A 264 -1.32 -11.81 -35.33
C LEU A 264 -2.05 -11.47 -36.64
N ALA A 265 -2.42 -10.20 -36.84
CA ALA A 265 -3.04 -9.75 -38.08
C ALA A 265 -2.08 -9.87 -39.27
N SER A 266 -0.81 -9.47 -39.09
CA SER A 266 0.24 -9.61 -40.10
C SER A 266 0.51 -11.07 -40.45
N VAL A 267 0.67 -11.94 -39.45
CA VAL A 267 0.84 -13.40 -39.66
C VAL A 267 -0.34 -13.96 -40.46
N ALA A 268 -1.58 -13.61 -40.09
CA ALA A 268 -2.76 -14.08 -40.80
C ALA A 268 -2.78 -13.61 -42.26
N HIS A 269 -2.38 -12.36 -42.54
CA HIS A 269 -2.33 -11.83 -43.91
C HIS A 269 -1.28 -12.51 -44.78
N GLU A 270 -0.07 -12.70 -44.23
CA GLU A 270 1.06 -13.34 -44.91
C GLU A 270 0.80 -14.83 -45.17
N LEU A 271 0.02 -15.51 -44.33
CA LEU A 271 -0.40 -16.90 -44.57
C LEU A 271 -1.58 -17.02 -45.54
N LEU A 272 -2.57 -16.14 -45.45
CA LEU A 272 -3.80 -16.24 -46.27
C LEU A 272 -3.52 -16.04 -47.76
N THR A 273 -2.53 -15.21 -48.07
CA THR A 273 -2.09 -14.87 -49.43
C THR A 273 -1.64 -16.09 -50.24
N PRO A 274 -0.57 -16.81 -49.86
CA PRO A 274 -0.07 -17.97 -50.61
C PRO A 274 -1.11 -19.10 -50.60
N LEU A 275 -1.87 -19.27 -49.51
CA LEU A 275 -2.98 -20.24 -49.45
C LEU A 275 -4.07 -19.94 -50.50
N THR A 276 -4.34 -18.67 -50.78
CA THR A 276 -5.29 -18.27 -51.82
C THR A 276 -4.75 -18.57 -53.21
N TYR A 277 -3.47 -18.33 -53.45
CA TYR A 277 -2.81 -18.68 -54.72
C TYR A 277 -2.76 -20.18 -54.94
N MET A 278 -2.28 -20.96 -53.98
CA MET A 278 -2.30 -22.43 -54.03
C MET A 278 -3.70 -22.97 -54.36
N LYS A 279 -4.74 -22.45 -53.69
CA LYS A 279 -6.13 -22.85 -53.95
C LYS A 279 -6.58 -22.46 -55.36
N GLY A 280 -6.20 -21.29 -55.84
CA GLY A 280 -6.50 -20.79 -57.18
C GLY A 280 -5.86 -21.64 -58.26
N TYR A 281 -4.54 -21.82 -58.19
CA TYR A 281 -3.77 -22.64 -59.13
C TYR A 281 -4.19 -24.11 -59.08
N ALA A 282 -4.47 -24.68 -57.90
CA ALA A 282 -5.00 -26.04 -57.82
C ALA A 282 -6.36 -26.19 -58.53
N LYS A 283 -7.21 -25.16 -58.48
CA LYS A 283 -8.50 -25.14 -59.19
C LYS A 283 -8.32 -25.01 -60.70
N VAL A 284 -7.32 -24.25 -61.15
CA VAL A 284 -6.98 -24.11 -62.58
C VAL A 284 -6.38 -25.42 -63.09
N ALA A 285 -5.38 -25.96 -62.40
CA ALA A 285 -4.72 -27.23 -62.72
C ALA A 285 -5.72 -28.40 -62.83
N LYS A 286 -6.85 -28.37 -62.10
CA LYS A 286 -7.91 -29.38 -62.22
C LYS A 286 -8.72 -29.37 -63.52
N ARG A 287 -8.57 -28.35 -64.39
CA ARG A 287 -9.33 -28.26 -65.65
C ARG A 287 -8.75 -29.21 -66.69
N ASP A 288 -9.63 -29.85 -67.46
CA ASP A 288 -9.24 -30.79 -68.53
C ASP A 288 -8.73 -30.08 -69.81
N SER A 289 -8.94 -28.76 -69.90
CA SER A 289 -8.58 -27.95 -71.08
C SER A 289 -7.12 -27.48 -71.13
N LEU A 290 -6.29 -27.85 -70.14
CA LEU A 290 -4.89 -27.40 -70.02
C LEU A 290 -3.94 -28.35 -70.73
N THR A 291 -2.90 -27.81 -71.34
CA THR A 291 -1.77 -28.61 -71.84
C THR A 291 -0.99 -29.25 -70.68
N LYS A 292 -0.11 -30.21 -71.00
CA LYS A 292 0.72 -30.84 -69.97
C LYS A 292 1.71 -29.81 -69.39
N GLU A 293 2.22 -28.94 -70.23
CA GLU A 293 3.20 -27.90 -69.89
C GLU A 293 2.59 -26.85 -68.96
N GLU A 294 1.39 -26.32 -69.28
CA GLU A 294 0.68 -25.36 -68.42
C GLU A 294 0.33 -25.97 -67.05
N ARG A 295 -0.04 -27.26 -67.04
CA ARG A 295 -0.34 -27.98 -65.80
C ARG A 295 0.89 -28.12 -64.92
N GLU A 296 2.03 -28.45 -65.50
CA GLU A 296 3.30 -28.57 -64.77
C GLU A 296 3.72 -27.22 -64.19
N GLU A 297 3.56 -26.13 -64.95
CA GLU A 297 3.82 -24.77 -64.47
C GLU A 297 2.96 -24.42 -63.25
N TYR A 298 1.65 -24.71 -63.27
CA TYR A 298 0.79 -24.45 -62.10
C TYR A 298 1.12 -25.35 -60.91
N LEU A 299 1.55 -26.60 -61.13
CA LEU A 299 1.99 -27.48 -60.05
C LEU A 299 3.27 -26.98 -59.42
N GLN A 300 4.22 -26.48 -60.22
CA GLN A 300 5.44 -25.86 -59.71
C GLN A 300 5.13 -24.62 -58.86
N ILE A 301 4.22 -23.75 -59.32
CA ILE A 301 3.81 -22.58 -58.53
C ILE A 301 3.19 -23.00 -57.18
N ILE A 302 2.42 -24.09 -57.14
CA ILE A 302 1.86 -24.60 -55.88
C ILE A 302 2.96 -25.13 -54.96
N GLU A 303 3.96 -25.84 -55.50
CA GLU A 303 5.10 -26.34 -54.74
C GLU A 303 5.91 -25.17 -54.15
N ASP A 304 6.26 -24.19 -54.96
CA ASP A 304 7.03 -23.01 -54.54
C ASP A 304 6.31 -22.22 -53.43
N GLU A 305 4.98 -22.05 -53.54
CA GLU A 305 4.18 -21.40 -52.50
C GLU A 305 4.07 -22.25 -51.23
N THR A 306 4.11 -23.58 -51.35
CA THR A 306 4.12 -24.50 -50.19
C THR A 306 5.44 -24.40 -49.43
N ASP A 307 6.56 -24.37 -50.14
CA ASP A 307 7.89 -24.17 -49.55
C ASP A 307 8.00 -22.79 -48.90
N SER A 308 7.44 -21.77 -49.54
CA SER A 308 7.33 -20.43 -48.97
C SER A 308 6.55 -20.44 -47.64
N VAL A 309 5.35 -21.00 -47.58
CA VAL A 309 4.58 -21.09 -46.32
C VAL A 309 5.34 -21.87 -45.27
N THR A 310 6.01 -22.96 -45.64
CA THR A 310 6.80 -23.78 -44.73
C THR A 310 7.93 -22.97 -44.09
N GLY A 311 8.69 -22.21 -44.89
CA GLY A 311 9.73 -21.31 -44.38
C GLY A 311 9.16 -20.23 -43.44
N LEU A 312 8.02 -19.63 -43.80
CA LEU A 312 7.36 -18.62 -42.95
C LEU A 312 6.97 -19.17 -41.57
N VAL A 313 6.43 -20.39 -41.54
CA VAL A 313 6.05 -21.06 -40.28
C VAL A 313 7.28 -21.39 -39.44
N GLN A 314 8.39 -21.80 -40.06
CA GLN A 314 9.64 -22.07 -39.36
C GLN A 314 10.24 -20.80 -38.75
N ASP A 315 10.27 -19.69 -39.50
CA ASP A 315 10.72 -18.39 -39.01
C ASP A 315 9.84 -17.90 -37.84
N LEU A 316 8.52 -18.06 -37.95
CA LEU A 316 7.58 -17.72 -36.88
C LEU A 316 7.82 -18.56 -35.61
N PHE A 317 8.01 -19.87 -35.77
CA PHE A 317 8.29 -20.77 -34.64
C PHE A 317 9.60 -20.40 -33.95
N MET A 318 10.62 -20.02 -34.73
CA MET A 318 11.88 -19.55 -34.20
C MET A 318 11.71 -18.28 -33.37
N LEU A 319 10.98 -17.27 -33.86
CA LEU A 319 10.67 -16.05 -33.10
C LEU A 319 9.97 -16.35 -31.76
N VAL A 320 9.02 -17.29 -31.75
CA VAL A 320 8.32 -17.69 -30.52
C VAL A 320 9.28 -18.36 -29.52
N GLN A 321 10.20 -19.20 -29.99
CA GLN A 321 11.20 -19.85 -29.11
C GLN A 321 12.20 -18.85 -28.52
N LEU A 322 12.54 -17.80 -29.28
CA LEU A 322 13.42 -16.73 -28.85
C LEU A 322 12.79 -15.91 -27.71
N GLU A 323 11.53 -15.50 -27.83
CA GLU A 323 10.82 -14.77 -26.76
C GLU A 323 10.73 -15.56 -25.46
N GLN A 324 10.64 -16.89 -25.55
CA GLN A 324 10.58 -17.76 -24.37
C GLN A 324 11.96 -18.06 -23.75
N HIS A 325 13.05 -17.49 -24.27
CA HIS A 325 14.43 -17.78 -23.86
C HIS A 325 14.77 -19.28 -23.93
N GLN A 326 14.07 -20.04 -24.78
CA GLN A 326 14.25 -21.49 -24.93
C GLN A 326 15.21 -21.85 -26.08
N PHE A 327 15.64 -20.85 -26.85
CA PHE A 327 16.47 -21.05 -28.02
C PHE A 327 17.96 -21.05 -27.63
N VAL A 328 18.68 -22.11 -27.98
CA VAL A 328 20.11 -22.28 -27.67
C VAL A 328 20.89 -22.39 -28.98
N ILE A 329 21.89 -21.54 -29.15
CA ILE A 329 22.85 -21.61 -30.26
C ILE A 329 23.91 -22.67 -29.96
N LYS A 330 24.18 -23.52 -30.95
CA LYS A 330 25.19 -24.58 -30.85
C LYS A 330 26.41 -24.19 -31.66
N LYS A 331 27.29 -23.41 -31.05
CA LYS A 331 28.53 -22.97 -31.70
C LYS A 331 29.47 -24.15 -31.91
N GLN A 332 30.11 -24.20 -33.07
CA GLN A 332 31.14 -25.15 -33.42
C GLN A 332 32.26 -24.44 -34.19
N THR A 333 33.50 -24.86 -33.96
CA THR A 333 34.65 -24.34 -34.72
C THR A 333 34.58 -24.83 -36.15
N MET A 334 34.69 -23.92 -37.10
CA MET A 334 34.65 -24.22 -38.53
C MET A 334 35.46 -23.22 -39.35
N LEU A 335 35.92 -23.65 -40.53
CA LEU A 335 36.54 -22.77 -41.51
C LEU A 335 35.46 -21.97 -42.25
N LEU A 336 35.61 -20.64 -42.28
CA LEU A 336 34.61 -19.75 -42.85
C LEU A 336 34.58 -19.79 -44.39
N GLN A 337 35.73 -19.92 -45.05
CA GLN A 337 35.79 -19.95 -46.52
C GLN A 337 34.96 -21.11 -47.12
N PRO A 338 35.15 -22.40 -46.73
CA PRO A 338 34.35 -23.50 -47.27
C PRO A 338 32.85 -23.33 -47.04
N PHE A 339 32.46 -22.65 -45.96
CA PHE A 339 31.05 -22.34 -45.69
C PHE A 339 30.49 -21.29 -46.65
N LEU A 340 31.22 -20.20 -46.88
CA LEU A 340 30.80 -19.18 -47.85
C LEU A 340 30.74 -19.75 -49.27
N GLU A 341 31.67 -20.62 -49.65
CA GLU A 341 31.64 -21.33 -50.95
C GLU A 341 30.40 -22.21 -51.10
N ARG A 342 29.96 -22.90 -50.03
CA ARG A 342 28.68 -23.62 -50.02
C ARG A 342 27.49 -22.69 -50.23
N MET A 343 27.52 -21.49 -49.66
CA MET A 343 26.44 -20.49 -49.86
C MET A 343 26.39 -19.99 -51.30
N VAL A 344 27.56 -19.77 -51.91
CA VAL A 344 27.69 -19.40 -53.33
C VAL A 344 27.07 -20.48 -54.21
N GLU A 345 27.43 -21.76 -54.01
CA GLU A 345 26.91 -22.84 -54.85
C GLU A 345 25.39 -23.01 -54.69
N LYS A 346 24.85 -22.84 -53.47
CA LYS A 346 23.40 -22.89 -53.20
C LYS A 346 22.62 -21.77 -53.91
N THR A 347 23.22 -20.59 -54.11
CA THR A 347 22.55 -19.42 -54.70
C THR A 347 22.83 -19.25 -56.19
N LYS A 348 23.84 -19.93 -56.73
CA LYS A 348 24.30 -19.84 -58.12
C LYS A 348 23.20 -20.02 -59.16
N THR A 349 22.37 -21.06 -59.02
CA THR A 349 21.26 -21.32 -59.96
C THR A 349 20.26 -20.16 -59.98
N THR A 350 19.89 -19.65 -58.80
CA THR A 350 18.96 -18.52 -58.66
C THR A 350 19.54 -17.23 -59.22
N LEU A 351 20.81 -16.94 -58.97
CA LEU A 351 21.49 -15.74 -59.48
C LEU A 351 21.68 -15.77 -61.00
N THR A 352 21.88 -16.97 -61.58
CA THR A 352 22.03 -17.16 -63.04
C THR A 352 20.76 -16.70 -63.78
N ASN A 353 19.58 -16.86 -63.18
CA ASN A 353 18.30 -16.42 -63.77
C ASN A 353 18.24 -14.90 -64.01
N LYS A 354 18.94 -14.09 -63.18
CA LYS A 354 19.07 -12.62 -63.35
C LYS A 354 20.43 -12.20 -63.92
N GLN A 355 21.25 -13.14 -64.38
CA GLN A 355 22.63 -12.89 -64.84
C GLN A 355 23.49 -12.13 -63.80
N MET A 356 23.23 -12.34 -62.51
CA MET A 356 23.95 -11.68 -61.43
C MET A 356 25.26 -12.40 -61.09
N GLN A 357 26.27 -11.65 -60.67
CA GLN A 357 27.55 -12.20 -60.21
C GLN A 357 27.64 -12.16 -58.68
N LEU A 358 28.26 -13.17 -58.08
CA LEU A 358 28.55 -13.22 -56.64
C LEU A 358 30.05 -13.41 -56.43
N HIS A 359 30.69 -12.42 -55.82
CA HIS A 359 32.12 -12.47 -55.49
C HIS A 359 32.33 -12.62 -53.99
N VAL A 360 33.24 -13.50 -53.59
CA VAL A 360 33.60 -13.75 -52.19
C VAL A 360 35.06 -13.41 -51.95
N TYR A 361 35.31 -12.52 -51.00
CA TYR A 361 36.64 -12.14 -50.53
C TYR A 361 36.81 -12.57 -49.08
N CYS A 362 37.44 -13.72 -48.86
CA CYS A 362 37.67 -14.30 -47.54
C CYS A 362 39.09 -14.88 -47.45
N LYS A 363 39.70 -14.82 -46.28
CA LYS A 363 41.02 -15.42 -46.01
C LYS A 363 40.86 -16.94 -45.83
N ASN A 364 41.74 -17.73 -46.45
CA ASN A 364 41.52 -19.18 -46.58
C ASN A 364 41.60 -20.00 -45.28
N ASP A 365 42.26 -19.46 -44.26
CA ASP A 365 42.60 -20.13 -43.00
C ASP A 365 41.82 -19.55 -41.80
N LEU A 366 40.72 -18.83 -42.04
CA LEU A 366 39.94 -18.22 -40.97
C LEU A 366 39.03 -19.25 -40.29
N GLU A 367 39.38 -19.61 -39.05
CA GLU A 367 38.54 -20.39 -38.15
C GLU A 367 37.64 -19.47 -37.30
N VAL A 368 36.37 -19.83 -37.19
CA VAL A 368 35.35 -19.11 -36.42
C VAL A 368 34.53 -20.08 -35.57
N CYS A 369 34.04 -19.62 -34.41
CA CYS A 369 33.16 -20.38 -33.53
C CYS A 369 31.70 -19.91 -33.69
N ILE A 370 30.93 -20.58 -34.53
CA ILE A 370 29.54 -20.19 -34.86
C ILE A 370 28.63 -21.41 -35.00
N ASP A 371 27.32 -21.23 -34.88
CA ASP A 371 26.34 -22.25 -35.26
C ASP A 371 26.14 -22.20 -36.77
N GLU A 372 26.77 -23.15 -37.48
CA GLU A 372 26.78 -23.22 -38.94
C GLU A 372 25.37 -23.18 -39.55
N ARG A 373 24.42 -23.92 -38.97
CA ARG A 373 23.06 -24.00 -39.50
C ARG A 373 22.34 -22.66 -39.37
N ARG A 374 22.56 -21.95 -38.27
CA ARG A 374 21.93 -20.65 -38.03
C ARG A 374 22.61 -19.54 -38.84
N MET A 375 23.93 -19.59 -38.97
CA MET A 375 24.64 -18.67 -39.84
C MET A 375 24.26 -18.87 -41.31
N GLU A 376 24.04 -20.11 -41.75
CA GLU A 376 23.50 -20.39 -43.09
C GLU A 376 22.15 -19.66 -43.30
N GLN A 377 21.25 -19.72 -42.32
CA GLN A 377 19.95 -19.03 -42.38
C GLN A 377 20.13 -17.51 -42.51
N VAL A 378 21.05 -16.90 -41.75
CA VAL A 378 21.39 -15.47 -41.86
C VAL A 378 21.88 -15.14 -43.27
N MET A 379 22.87 -15.89 -43.77
CA MET A 379 23.48 -15.64 -45.08
C MET A 379 22.47 -15.79 -46.21
N LEU A 380 21.62 -16.83 -46.18
CA LEU A 380 20.58 -17.01 -47.18
C LEU A 380 19.54 -15.88 -47.15
N ASN A 381 19.17 -15.37 -45.97
CA ASN A 381 18.27 -14.22 -45.85
C ASN A 381 18.88 -12.94 -46.46
N LEU A 382 20.16 -12.66 -46.19
CA LEU A 382 20.84 -11.49 -46.74
C LEU A 382 21.04 -11.60 -48.25
N LEU A 383 21.47 -12.78 -48.74
CA LEU A 383 21.65 -13.03 -50.17
C LEU A 383 20.34 -12.99 -50.94
N HIS A 384 19.25 -13.51 -50.35
CA HIS A 384 17.92 -13.43 -50.95
C HIS A 384 17.44 -11.98 -51.06
N ASN A 385 17.66 -11.15 -50.02
CA ASN A 385 17.35 -9.73 -50.09
C ASN A 385 18.16 -9.02 -51.18
N ALA A 386 19.47 -9.28 -51.26
CA ALA A 386 20.33 -8.74 -52.29
C ALA A 386 19.86 -9.12 -53.70
N TYR A 387 19.50 -10.40 -53.93
CA TYR A 387 18.91 -10.86 -55.19
C TYR A 387 17.57 -10.18 -55.51
N GLN A 388 16.72 -10.01 -54.51
CA GLN A 388 15.37 -9.49 -54.68
C GLN A 388 15.36 -8.01 -55.06
N HIS A 389 16.22 -7.22 -54.42
CA HIS A 389 16.27 -5.76 -54.53
C HIS A 389 17.33 -5.24 -55.52
N SER A 390 18.10 -6.13 -56.14
CA SER A 390 19.03 -5.77 -57.20
C SER A 390 18.45 -5.99 -58.61
N PRO A 391 18.74 -5.07 -59.55
CA PRO A 391 18.41 -5.27 -60.96
C PRO A 391 19.25 -6.39 -61.59
N GLU A 392 18.84 -6.85 -62.78
CA GLU A 392 19.59 -7.84 -63.55
C GLU A 392 21.01 -7.34 -63.90
N ASN A 393 21.94 -8.27 -64.11
CA ASN A 393 23.35 -7.98 -64.44
C ASN A 393 24.15 -7.19 -63.38
N THR A 394 23.72 -7.23 -62.12
CA THR A 394 24.44 -6.61 -60.99
C THR A 394 25.33 -7.59 -60.25
N THR A 395 26.17 -7.03 -59.37
CA THR A 395 27.10 -7.80 -58.56
C THR A 395 26.75 -7.76 -57.08
N ILE A 396 26.71 -8.94 -56.44
CA ILE A 396 26.69 -9.08 -54.99
C ILE A 396 28.11 -9.40 -54.53
N THR A 397 28.58 -8.70 -53.49
CA THR A 397 29.92 -8.89 -52.94
C THR A 397 29.85 -9.29 -51.47
N ILE A 398 30.44 -10.44 -51.13
CA ILE A 398 30.71 -10.84 -49.76
C ILE A 398 32.17 -10.51 -49.44
N ARG A 399 32.43 -9.72 -48.39
CA ARG A 399 33.79 -9.51 -47.85
C ARG A 399 33.85 -9.93 -46.40
N VAL A 400 34.96 -10.57 -46.05
CA VAL A 400 35.29 -10.89 -44.67
C VAL A 400 36.50 -10.09 -44.26
N LEU A 401 36.38 -9.32 -43.18
CA LEU A 401 37.51 -8.63 -42.54
C LEU A 401 37.71 -9.22 -41.15
N THR A 402 38.96 -9.24 -40.71
CA THR A 402 39.34 -9.74 -39.39
C THR A 402 40.04 -8.62 -38.65
N GLU A 403 39.58 -8.35 -37.45
CA GLU A 403 40.20 -7.43 -36.50
C GLU A 403 40.73 -8.22 -35.29
N ALA A 404 41.23 -7.54 -34.27
CA ALA A 404 41.86 -8.19 -33.13
C ALA A 404 40.89 -9.09 -32.34
N ASP A 405 39.67 -8.59 -32.09
CA ASP A 405 38.71 -9.22 -31.17
C ASP A 405 37.44 -9.73 -31.88
N TYR A 406 37.27 -9.45 -33.17
CA TYR A 406 36.08 -9.83 -33.94
C TYR A 406 36.40 -10.01 -35.43
N PHE A 407 35.47 -10.65 -36.14
CA PHE A 407 35.44 -10.67 -37.60
C PHE A 407 34.13 -10.07 -38.10
N THR A 408 34.19 -9.50 -39.30
CA THR A 408 33.00 -8.98 -39.98
C THR A 408 32.73 -9.72 -41.27
N ILE A 409 31.45 -9.94 -41.56
CA ILE A 409 30.96 -10.43 -42.85
C ILE A 409 30.07 -9.34 -43.44
N SER A 410 30.53 -8.69 -44.51
CA SER A 410 29.74 -7.70 -45.24
C SER A 410 29.11 -8.31 -46.48
N VAL A 411 27.80 -8.14 -46.65
CA VAL A 411 27.05 -8.51 -47.86
C VAL A 411 26.56 -7.23 -48.53
N GLN A 412 27.20 -6.89 -49.65
CA GLN A 412 26.93 -5.68 -50.41
C GLN A 412 26.20 -6.00 -51.72
N ASP A 413 25.15 -5.24 -52.02
CA ASP A 413 24.39 -5.27 -53.27
C ASP A 413 24.45 -3.92 -54.00
N GLU A 414 24.02 -3.94 -55.28
CA GLU A 414 23.91 -2.76 -56.17
C GLU A 414 22.43 -2.46 -56.49
N GLY A 415 21.57 -2.64 -55.48
CA GLY A 415 20.13 -2.52 -55.63
C GLY A 415 19.56 -1.11 -55.48
N GLU A 416 18.24 -1.05 -55.31
CA GLU A 416 17.50 0.22 -55.18
C GLU A 416 17.84 1.02 -53.90
N GLY A 417 18.52 0.40 -52.94
CA GLY A 417 18.85 1.00 -51.65
C GLY A 417 17.64 1.17 -50.74
N ILE A 418 17.90 1.59 -49.49
CA ILE A 418 16.92 1.77 -48.43
C ILE A 418 16.87 3.26 -48.08
N PRO A 419 15.69 3.90 -48.06
CA PRO A 419 15.55 5.27 -47.58
C PRO A 419 16.03 5.43 -46.13
N GLU A 420 16.64 6.57 -45.82
CA GLU A 420 17.23 6.82 -44.49
C GLU A 420 16.19 6.73 -43.35
N GLU A 421 14.93 7.10 -43.64
CA GLU A 421 13.81 6.98 -42.70
C GLU A 421 13.40 5.53 -42.39
N ASP A 422 13.68 4.60 -43.29
CA ASP A 422 13.34 3.18 -43.14
C ASP A 422 14.44 2.37 -42.46
N ILE A 423 15.70 2.81 -42.54
CA ILE A 423 16.88 2.11 -41.99
C ILE A 423 16.67 1.66 -40.52
N PRO A 424 16.13 2.48 -39.60
CA PRO A 424 15.92 2.06 -38.21
C PRO A 424 14.91 0.92 -38.06
N HIS A 425 14.04 0.72 -39.05
CA HIS A 425 12.87 -0.15 -38.99
C HIS A 425 13.01 -1.45 -39.77
N ILE A 426 14.04 -1.62 -40.61
CA ILE A 426 14.17 -2.81 -41.48
C ILE A 426 14.35 -4.13 -40.71
N PHE A 427 14.75 -4.06 -39.44
CA PHE A 427 14.85 -5.20 -38.55
C PHE A 427 13.56 -5.43 -37.73
N ASP A 428 12.57 -4.53 -37.83
CA ASP A 428 11.27 -4.70 -37.20
C ASP A 428 10.49 -5.83 -37.91
N ARG A 429 9.75 -6.62 -37.13
CA ARG A 429 9.01 -7.78 -37.64
C ARG A 429 7.92 -7.32 -38.61
N PHE A 430 7.81 -7.97 -39.77
CA PHE A 430 6.88 -7.64 -40.84
C PHE A 430 7.07 -6.24 -41.44
N TYR A 431 8.18 -5.56 -41.17
CA TYR A 431 8.46 -4.25 -41.76
C TYR A 431 8.85 -4.39 -43.22
N ARG A 432 8.37 -3.45 -44.04
CA ARG A 432 8.63 -3.36 -45.47
C ARG A 432 8.69 -1.89 -45.89
N VAL A 433 9.74 -1.53 -46.61
CA VAL A 433 9.96 -0.19 -47.19
C VAL A 433 8.81 0.21 -48.13
N ASP A 434 8.38 -0.70 -49.00
CA ASP A 434 7.32 -0.41 -49.99
C ASP A 434 6.07 -1.29 -49.74
N LYS A 435 5.02 -0.67 -49.18
CA LYS A 435 3.74 -1.34 -48.82
C LYS A 435 2.85 -1.62 -50.03
N SER A 436 3.20 -1.11 -51.21
CA SER A 436 2.33 -1.06 -52.40
C SER A 436 2.69 -2.05 -53.52
N ARG A 437 3.87 -2.68 -53.48
CA ARG A 437 4.35 -3.56 -54.56
C ARG A 437 3.67 -4.94 -54.57
N THR A 438 3.43 -5.42 -55.79
CA THR A 438 2.86 -6.73 -56.12
C THR A 438 3.72 -7.88 -55.60
N ARG A 439 3.06 -8.87 -54.99
CA ARG A 439 3.63 -10.05 -54.29
C ARG A 439 4.70 -10.86 -55.04
N ALA A 440 4.77 -10.75 -56.37
CA ALA A 440 5.76 -11.45 -57.19
C ALA A 440 7.22 -11.06 -56.89
N THR A 441 7.46 -9.94 -56.18
CA THR A 441 8.81 -9.44 -55.90
C THR A 441 9.08 -9.11 -54.42
N GLY A 442 8.18 -9.47 -53.50
CA GLY A 442 8.23 -8.98 -52.12
C GLY A 442 8.51 -10.07 -51.08
N GLY A 443 9.57 -9.90 -50.29
CA GLY A 443 9.87 -10.76 -49.14
C GLY A 443 8.86 -10.61 -47.98
N LYS A 444 8.87 -11.59 -47.07
CA LYS A 444 7.91 -11.74 -45.95
C LYS A 444 8.04 -10.71 -44.81
N GLY A 445 9.10 -9.89 -44.82
CA GLY A 445 9.39 -8.93 -43.75
C GLY A 445 9.83 -9.54 -42.41
N ILE A 446 10.10 -10.85 -42.36
CA ILE A 446 10.57 -11.55 -41.14
C ILE A 446 12.07 -11.88 -41.20
N GLY A 447 12.63 -12.08 -42.40
CA GLY A 447 13.98 -12.63 -42.57
C GLY A 447 15.09 -11.78 -41.91
N LEU A 448 15.02 -10.45 -41.99
CA LEU A 448 15.99 -9.55 -41.35
C LEU A 448 15.87 -9.54 -39.82
N ALA A 449 14.65 -9.59 -39.29
CA ALA A 449 14.42 -9.69 -37.84
C ALA A 449 15.01 -11.00 -37.29
N VAL A 450 14.81 -12.13 -37.99
CA VAL A 450 15.41 -13.41 -37.62
C VAL A 450 16.93 -13.38 -37.75
N ALA A 451 17.46 -12.75 -38.80
CA ALA A 451 18.90 -12.60 -38.98
C ALA A 451 19.54 -11.84 -37.81
N LYS A 452 18.95 -10.71 -37.42
CA LYS A 452 19.38 -9.92 -36.27
C LYS A 452 19.42 -10.75 -34.99
N GLU A 453 18.35 -11.48 -34.69
CA GLU A 453 18.29 -12.26 -33.45
C GLU A 453 19.30 -13.41 -33.40
N ILE A 454 19.57 -14.06 -34.54
CA ILE A 454 20.61 -15.07 -34.63
C ILE A 454 21.98 -14.46 -34.33
N ILE A 455 22.27 -13.29 -34.89
CA ILE A 455 23.56 -12.61 -34.69
C ILE A 455 23.71 -12.14 -33.24
N GLU A 456 22.66 -11.57 -32.64
CA GLU A 456 22.68 -11.17 -31.23
C GLU A 456 22.94 -12.36 -30.29
N LEU A 457 22.35 -13.53 -30.59
CA LEU A 457 22.63 -14.76 -29.84
C LEU A 457 24.05 -15.33 -30.05
N HIS A 458 24.76 -14.90 -31.10
CA HIS A 458 26.19 -15.15 -31.25
C HIS A 458 27.04 -14.14 -30.47
N ASN A 459 26.43 -13.22 -29.71
CA ASN A 459 27.04 -12.04 -29.09
C ASN A 459 27.59 -11.05 -30.14
N GLY A 460 27.03 -11.06 -31.34
CA GLY A 460 27.41 -10.16 -32.43
C GLY A 460 26.43 -8.99 -32.61
N SER A 461 26.69 -8.17 -33.62
CA SER A 461 25.79 -7.12 -34.07
C SER A 461 25.61 -7.14 -35.59
N ILE A 462 24.46 -6.66 -36.08
CA ILE A 462 24.21 -6.49 -37.51
C ILE A 462 23.91 -5.01 -37.78
N LEU A 463 24.66 -4.44 -38.72
CA LEU A 463 24.60 -3.04 -39.14
C LEU A 463 24.20 -2.98 -40.61
N VAL A 464 23.64 -1.85 -41.02
CA VAL A 464 23.28 -1.60 -42.41
C VAL A 464 23.80 -0.22 -42.81
N THR A 465 24.37 -0.17 -44.01
CA THR A 465 24.74 1.07 -44.68
C THR A 465 24.10 1.03 -46.05
N SER A 466 23.23 1.98 -46.36
CA SER A 466 22.47 1.98 -47.62
C SER A 466 22.31 3.39 -48.15
N GLN A 467 22.34 3.52 -49.47
CA GLN A 467 22.06 4.77 -50.16
C GLN A 467 21.09 4.51 -51.30
N LEU A 468 20.03 5.31 -51.36
CA LEU A 468 18.98 5.17 -52.37
C LEU A 468 19.56 5.28 -53.79
N GLY A 469 19.26 4.29 -54.62
CA GLY A 469 19.75 4.17 -56.00
C GLY A 469 21.20 3.71 -56.17
N VAL A 470 21.91 3.41 -55.08
CA VAL A 470 23.29 2.90 -55.11
C VAL A 470 23.35 1.44 -54.68
N GLY A 471 22.66 1.08 -53.61
CA GLY A 471 22.63 -0.28 -53.06
C GLY A 471 22.69 -0.31 -51.54
N THR A 472 22.70 -1.53 -51.00
CA THR A 472 22.74 -1.78 -49.56
C THR A 472 23.93 -2.65 -49.19
N ASN A 473 24.52 -2.38 -48.03
CA ASN A 473 25.59 -3.17 -47.45
C ASN A 473 25.23 -3.53 -46.00
N PHE A 474 24.94 -4.80 -45.78
CA PHE A 474 24.74 -5.37 -44.44
C PHE A 474 26.08 -5.84 -43.89
N ILE A 475 26.39 -5.45 -42.66
CA ILE A 475 27.66 -5.78 -42.00
C ILE A 475 27.32 -6.54 -40.73
N ILE A 476 27.68 -7.82 -40.69
CA ILE A 476 27.60 -8.66 -39.50
C ILE A 476 28.94 -8.57 -38.78
N GLU A 477 28.93 -8.32 -37.49
CA GLU A 477 30.11 -8.32 -36.61
C GLU A 477 29.94 -9.42 -35.55
N ILE A 478 30.92 -10.31 -35.43
CA ILE A 478 30.89 -11.40 -34.44
C ILE A 478 32.24 -11.47 -33.73
N PRO A 479 32.26 -11.46 -32.38
CA PRO A 479 33.51 -11.58 -31.63
C PRO A 479 34.16 -12.96 -31.83
N PHE A 480 35.49 -13.00 -31.80
CA PHE A 480 36.22 -14.25 -31.64
C PHE A 480 35.97 -14.79 -30.22
N GLU A 481 35.84 -16.12 -30.11
CA GLU A 481 35.72 -16.82 -28.81
C GLU A 481 37.06 -17.37 -28.33
#